data_AF-A0A8B8AWZ7-F1
#
_entry.id   AF-A0A8B8AWZ7-F1
#
_cell.length_a   1.000
_cell.length_b   1.000
_cell.length_c   1.000
_cell.angle_alpha   90.00
_cell.angle_beta   90.00
_cell.angle_gamma   90.00
#
_symmetry.space_group_name_H-M   'P 1'
#
loop_
_entity.id
_entity.type
_entity.pdbx_description
1 polymer ?
#
loop_
_entity_poly.entity_id
_entity_poly.type
_entity_poly.pdbx_seq_one_letter_code
_entity_poly.pdbx_strand_id
1 'polypeptide(L)'
;MAVIGSAVHVTKSKLFIDRQTDGLTTDNIVKIEGIDLYFFVSKQEYVNEQNRKDTDVYDQQRRLKLFDRGPLFEVSFSPLYKNVLPVKNFSIWTFRSSQRVTNVDCSQLFEQNPKEIEKVHKMNVSESASVCLKSKDCENFITRGGYIMHPLSEEEADFSIAFSILVYKSPEQFEILLRAIYRPQNVYCVHVDNKTTGNDFKEFQCIIRCFPNVFLATDRKDVKWGKIGVLTAELSCMKDLLSFKKWKYFINLTGQEFPLRTNYELVQILKIYNGSNDGEGTVKRANKDRWEKASKPPHGIRPVKGSVHVTLNRKFVEYVIDSRVAKDFLQWVNKTDTPDETYFASLIHNPQLGIPGSFKGELETDFGVRKPFLSRFKNWHDAPNALPCHGKYVRSICIFGIEDLPLLARRPEFFANKFHFDYQRQALLCMNELIYNRTRDEYAQRLDFDTQYYKSLKHVKNIV
;
A
#
# COMPACT_ATOMS: atom_id res chain seq x y z
N MET A 1 46.96 16.70 10.69
CA MET A 1 47.69 17.95 11.00
C MET A 1 48.15 18.50 9.65
N ALA A 2 47.83 19.70 9.18
CA ALA A 2 47.41 20.94 9.83
C ALA A 2 46.37 21.69 8.96
N VAL A 3 45.67 22.62 9.61
CA VAL A 3 44.68 23.58 9.10
C VAL A 3 45.39 24.88 8.70
N ILE A 4 44.80 25.64 7.76
CA ILE A 4 44.65 27.11 7.58
C ILE A 4 44.15 27.26 6.11
N GLY A 5 43.05 27.91 5.71
CA GLY A 5 42.22 28.98 6.27
C GLY A 5 42.39 30.25 5.42
N SER A 6 41.48 30.55 4.47
CA SER A 6 41.18 31.90 3.96
C SER A 6 39.94 31.91 3.07
N ALA A 7 39.03 32.84 3.34
CA ALA A 7 37.73 33.05 2.71
C ALA A 7 37.76 34.26 1.76
N VAL A 8 36.87 34.29 0.74
CA VAL A 8 36.47 35.53 0.05
C VAL A 8 34.96 35.50 -0.22
N HIS A 9 34.32 36.61 0.17
CA HIS A 9 32.91 36.97 0.04
C HIS A 9 32.42 37.07 -1.41
N VAL A 10 31.15 36.70 -1.65
CA VAL A 10 30.35 37.25 -2.76
C VAL A 10 29.00 37.72 -2.23
N THR A 11 28.70 38.98 -2.49
CA THR A 11 27.56 39.77 -2.04
C THR A 11 26.28 39.47 -2.82
N LYS A 12 25.13 39.60 -2.13
CA LYS A 12 23.77 39.51 -2.67
C LYS A 12 23.43 40.77 -3.49
N SER A 13 22.89 40.59 -4.69
CA SER A 13 22.12 41.62 -5.40
C SER A 13 20.68 41.12 -5.60
N LYS A 14 19.72 41.86 -5.04
CA LYS A 14 18.28 41.74 -5.25
C LYS A 14 17.95 42.25 -6.66
N LEU A 15 17.12 41.52 -7.40
CA LEU A 15 16.42 42.05 -8.58
C LEU A 15 14.92 42.07 -8.27
N PHE A 16 14.38 43.29 -8.24
CA PHE A 16 12.96 43.60 -8.21
C PHE A 16 12.40 43.45 -9.63
N ILE A 17 11.18 42.93 -9.76
CA ILE A 17 10.39 43.03 -10.99
C ILE A 17 9.08 43.73 -10.64
N ASP A 18 8.92 44.92 -11.22
CA ASP A 18 7.72 45.74 -11.17
C ASP A 18 6.73 45.30 -12.27
N ARG A 19 5.43 45.43 -12.01
CA ARG A 19 4.34 45.05 -12.91
C ARG A 19 3.69 46.29 -13.50
N GLN A 20 3.72 46.46 -14.82
CA GLN A 20 2.58 47.02 -15.56
C GLN A 20 2.65 46.76 -17.09
N THR A 21 1.64 46.01 -17.54
CA THR A 21 0.81 46.04 -18.78
C THR A 21 1.35 46.46 -20.16
N ASP A 22 0.93 45.63 -21.13
CA ASP A 22 0.52 45.86 -22.53
C ASP A 22 1.50 45.65 -23.69
N GLY A 23 1.06 44.82 -24.66
CA GLY A 23 1.44 44.90 -26.08
C GLY A 23 2.35 43.80 -26.63
N LEU A 24 1.81 42.97 -27.52
CA LEU A 24 2.51 41.96 -28.33
C LEU A 24 3.64 42.54 -29.19
N THR A 25 4.76 41.82 -29.35
CA THR A 25 5.37 41.45 -30.64
C THR A 25 6.60 40.55 -30.46
N THR A 26 6.88 39.77 -31.50
CA THR A 26 7.78 38.63 -31.63
C THR A 26 9.27 38.97 -31.74
N ASP A 27 10.09 37.96 -31.47
CA ASP A 27 11.49 37.76 -31.88
C ASP A 27 12.58 38.64 -31.24
N ASN A 28 13.40 38.02 -30.39
CA ASN A 28 14.84 38.27 -30.35
C ASN A 28 15.58 36.99 -29.95
N ILE A 29 16.15 36.34 -30.97
CA ILE A 29 17.13 35.25 -30.87
C ILE A 29 18.49 35.90 -30.57
N VAL A 30 19.11 35.55 -29.44
CA VAL A 30 20.55 35.77 -29.22
C VAL A 30 21.23 34.41 -29.25
N LYS A 31 22.01 34.16 -30.31
CA LYS A 31 22.92 33.03 -30.44
C LYS A 31 24.15 33.28 -29.56
N ILE A 32 24.50 32.32 -28.71
CA ILE A 32 25.84 32.13 -28.17
C ILE A 32 26.23 30.68 -28.51
N GLU A 33 27.37 30.54 -29.18
CA GLU A 33 27.90 29.26 -29.66
C GLU A 33 28.34 28.35 -28.49
N GLY A 34 28.04 27.06 -28.61
CA GLY A 34 28.74 25.98 -27.90
C GLY A 34 28.28 25.71 -26.47
N ILE A 35 27.07 25.17 -26.29
CA ILE A 35 26.63 24.17 -25.30
C ILE A 35 25.18 23.79 -25.64
N ASP A 36 24.93 22.56 -26.09
CA ASP A 36 23.56 22.04 -26.24
C ASP A 36 23.01 21.66 -24.86
N LEU A 37 22.38 22.61 -24.18
CA LEU A 37 21.51 22.36 -23.03
C LEU A 37 20.08 22.19 -23.53
N TYR A 38 19.62 20.95 -23.67
CA TYR A 38 18.21 20.63 -23.95
C TYR A 38 17.34 20.97 -22.72
N PHE A 39 16.89 22.22 -22.63
CA PHE A 39 15.75 22.59 -21.79
C PHE A 39 14.46 22.32 -22.57
N PHE A 40 13.76 21.23 -22.22
CA PHE A 40 12.36 21.07 -22.62
C PHE A 40 11.49 22.05 -21.82
N VAL A 41 11.24 23.23 -22.40
CA VAL A 41 10.16 24.11 -21.95
C VAL A 41 8.85 23.53 -22.49
N SER A 42 8.06 22.87 -21.63
CA SER A 42 6.71 22.47 -22.01
C SER A 42 5.84 23.73 -22.17
N LYS A 43 5.35 23.97 -23.38
CA LYS A 43 4.25 24.92 -23.62
C LYS A 43 3.09 24.56 -22.69
N GLN A 44 2.80 25.45 -21.76
CA GLN A 44 1.57 25.44 -20.99
C GLN A 44 0.43 25.71 -21.99
N GLU A 45 -0.29 24.66 -22.40
CA GLU A 45 -1.59 24.85 -23.04
C GLU A 45 -2.53 25.44 -22.00
N TYR A 46 -2.96 26.66 -22.30
CA TYR A 46 -4.01 27.39 -21.60
C TYR A 46 -5.31 26.61 -21.75
N VAL A 47 -5.65 25.77 -20.76
CA VAL A 47 -6.94 25.09 -20.71
C VAL A 47 -7.96 26.06 -20.13
N ASN A 48 -8.91 26.50 -20.97
CA ASN A 48 -10.05 27.34 -20.61
C ASN A 48 -10.80 26.79 -19.38
N GLU A 49 -10.99 27.66 -18.39
CA GLU A 49 -11.64 27.37 -17.09
C GLU A 49 -13.13 26.98 -17.17
N GLN A 50 -13.76 27.06 -18.35
CA GLN A 50 -15.19 26.80 -18.49
C GLN A 50 -15.61 25.32 -18.64
N ASN A 51 -14.68 24.39 -18.90
CA ASN A 51 -14.97 22.94 -18.99
C ASN A 51 -14.63 22.15 -17.70
N ARG A 52 -14.44 22.85 -16.57
CA ARG A 52 -14.08 22.27 -15.27
C ARG A 52 -15.27 21.84 -14.42
N LYS A 53 -16.41 21.56 -15.05
CA LYS A 53 -17.62 21.05 -14.39
C LYS A 53 -17.81 19.59 -14.86
N ASP A 54 -17.65 18.65 -13.93
CA ASP A 54 -18.09 17.24 -13.98
C ASP A 54 -17.10 16.06 -14.12
N THR A 55 -15.76 16.19 -14.02
CA THR A 55 -14.90 14.98 -14.15
C THR A 55 -13.69 14.82 -13.22
N ASP A 56 -13.62 15.46 -12.07
CA ASP A 56 -12.50 15.22 -11.15
C ASP A 56 -12.95 14.49 -9.87
N VAL A 57 -12.69 13.18 -9.79
CA VAL A 57 -12.93 12.39 -8.58
C VAL A 57 -11.98 12.83 -7.46
N TYR A 58 -10.83 13.46 -7.74
CA TYR A 58 -10.04 14.13 -6.69
C TYR A 58 -10.76 15.36 -6.14
N ASP A 59 -11.52 16.07 -6.97
CA ASP A 59 -12.39 17.14 -6.51
C ASP A 59 -13.62 16.57 -5.78
N GLN A 60 -14.11 15.38 -6.12
CA GLN A 60 -15.09 14.65 -5.29
C GLN A 60 -14.50 14.18 -3.94
N GLN A 61 -13.26 13.68 -3.91
CA GLN A 61 -12.54 13.33 -2.66
C GLN A 61 -12.28 14.58 -1.79
N ARG A 62 -12.02 15.74 -2.40
CA ARG A 62 -11.96 17.03 -1.69
C ARG A 62 -13.34 17.51 -1.23
N ARG A 63 -14.38 17.38 -2.07
CA ARG A 63 -15.78 17.80 -1.78
C ARG A 63 -16.50 16.91 -0.77
N LEU A 64 -16.06 15.67 -0.55
CA LEU A 64 -16.62 14.74 0.43
C LEU A 64 -16.38 15.13 1.91
N LYS A 65 -15.78 16.29 2.21
CA LYS A 65 -15.32 16.65 3.58
C LYS A 65 -14.47 15.54 4.22
N LEU A 66 -13.74 14.75 3.42
CA LEU A 66 -12.74 13.78 3.91
C LEU A 66 -11.55 14.49 4.62
N PHE A 67 -11.56 15.82 4.63
CA PHE A 67 -10.50 16.69 5.12
C PHE A 67 -10.93 17.67 6.22
N ASP A 68 -12.15 17.57 6.78
CA ASP A 68 -12.56 18.42 7.89
C ASP A 68 -12.71 17.68 9.21
N ARG A 69 -12.26 18.35 10.27
CA ARG A 69 -12.21 17.94 11.68
C ARG A 69 -13.49 17.18 12.09
N GLY A 70 -13.40 15.87 12.29
CA GLY A 70 -14.46 15.12 12.96
C GLY A 70 -14.52 15.47 14.46
N PRO A 71 -15.60 15.21 15.20
CA PRO A 71 -15.67 15.44 16.64
C PRO A 71 -15.67 14.13 17.46
N LEU A 72 -14.92 14.18 18.57
CA LEU A 72 -14.97 13.36 19.80
C LEU A 72 -14.48 11.91 19.64
N PHE A 73 -13.19 11.55 19.82
CA PHE A 73 -12.01 12.12 20.55
C PHE A 73 -11.52 13.55 20.19
N GLU A 74 -12.29 14.60 20.42
CA GLU A 74 -12.46 15.74 19.50
C GLU A 74 -12.19 15.52 17.98
N VAL A 75 -11.87 14.32 17.47
CA VAL A 75 -11.37 14.01 16.13
C VAL A 75 -11.69 12.54 15.75
N SER A 76 -12.59 12.38 14.77
CA SER A 76 -12.63 11.15 13.96
C SER A 76 -11.44 11.18 13.00
N PHE A 77 -10.48 10.26 13.18
CA PHE A 77 -9.27 10.20 12.35
C PHE A 77 -9.48 9.53 10.99
N SER A 78 -10.70 9.10 10.67
CA SER A 78 -11.07 8.71 9.32
C SER A 78 -12.53 9.08 9.07
N PRO A 79 -12.82 9.84 8.00
CA PRO A 79 -14.19 10.19 7.62
C PRO A 79 -15.04 8.97 7.22
N LEU A 80 -14.44 7.79 7.16
CA LEU A 80 -15.12 6.51 6.91
C LEU A 80 -15.68 5.87 8.18
N TYR A 81 -15.55 6.50 9.36
CA TYR A 81 -16.20 6.02 10.57
C TYR A 81 -17.24 7.01 11.09
N LYS A 82 -18.34 6.46 11.57
CA LYS A 82 -19.33 7.18 12.39
C LYS A 82 -19.28 6.61 13.81
N ASN A 83 -19.21 7.51 14.79
CA ASN A 83 -19.38 7.13 16.18
C ASN A 83 -20.84 6.71 16.40
N VAL A 84 -21.05 5.56 17.01
CA VAL A 84 -22.38 5.05 17.35
C VAL A 84 -22.50 4.96 18.87
N LEU A 85 -23.67 5.33 19.41
CA LEU A 85 -23.95 5.16 20.83
C LEU A 85 -23.89 3.66 21.18
N PRO A 86 -23.16 3.27 22.24
CA PRO A 86 -22.97 1.86 22.56
C PRO A 86 -24.31 1.20 22.89
N VAL A 87 -24.65 0.15 22.13
CA VAL A 87 -25.96 -0.53 22.26
C VAL A 87 -25.96 -1.56 23.40
N LYS A 88 -24.78 -2.01 23.89
CA LYS A 88 -24.69 -3.05 24.94
C LYS A 88 -23.50 -2.85 25.89
N ASN A 89 -23.71 -3.20 27.17
CA ASN A 89 -22.64 -3.47 28.12
C ASN A 89 -21.98 -4.80 27.74
N PHE A 90 -20.79 -4.74 27.13
CA PHE A 90 -20.07 -5.92 26.66
C PHE A 90 -18.96 -6.33 27.63
N SER A 91 -18.80 -7.63 27.87
CA SER A 91 -17.76 -8.17 28.75
C SER A 91 -16.40 -8.22 28.04
N ILE A 92 -15.33 -7.83 28.76
CA ILE A 92 -14.00 -7.47 28.23
C ILE A 92 -13.10 -8.68 27.87
N TRP A 93 -13.55 -9.92 28.02
CA TRP A 93 -12.65 -11.09 28.00
C TRP A 93 -11.96 -11.41 26.65
N THR A 94 -12.44 -10.88 25.52
CA THR A 94 -11.88 -11.16 24.17
C THR A 94 -10.68 -10.27 23.79
N PHE A 95 -10.55 -9.09 24.40
CA PHE A 95 -9.51 -8.11 24.05
C PHE A 95 -8.78 -7.61 25.30
N ARG A 96 -7.51 -7.23 25.16
CA ARG A 96 -6.89 -6.36 26.16
C ARG A 96 -7.61 -5.02 26.12
N SER A 97 -7.82 -4.40 27.29
CA SER A 97 -8.54 -3.13 27.41
C SER A 97 -7.99 -2.05 26.46
N SER A 98 -6.68 -2.02 26.20
CA SER A 98 -6.04 -1.32 25.08
C SER A 98 -4.64 -1.87 24.81
N GLN A 99 -4.19 -1.88 23.55
CA GLN A 99 -2.78 -2.09 23.22
C GLN A 99 -2.14 -0.71 23.10
N ARG A 100 -1.32 -0.34 24.08
CA ARG A 100 -0.60 0.94 24.07
C ARG A 100 0.87 0.72 23.73
N VAL A 101 1.43 1.59 22.90
CA VAL A 101 2.88 1.64 22.70
C VAL A 101 3.54 2.13 23.99
N THR A 102 4.51 1.36 24.50
CA THR A 102 5.22 1.73 25.72
C THR A 102 6.00 3.03 25.53
N ASN A 103 5.89 3.96 26.48
CA ASN A 103 6.58 5.25 26.53
C ASN A 103 6.24 6.24 25.40
N VAL A 104 5.26 5.95 24.53
CA VAL A 104 4.82 6.83 23.44
C VAL A 104 3.31 7.01 23.53
N ASP A 105 2.84 8.24 23.46
CA ASP A 105 1.42 8.56 23.34
C ASP A 105 1.04 8.68 21.86
N CYS A 106 0.52 7.60 21.30
CA CYS A 106 0.16 7.58 19.88
C CYS A 106 -0.98 8.56 19.55
N SER A 107 -1.94 8.80 20.45
CA SER A 107 -2.99 9.81 20.24
C SER A 107 -2.38 11.19 20.00
N GLN A 108 -1.45 11.60 20.86
CA GLN A 108 -0.75 12.88 20.70
C GLN A 108 0.05 12.96 19.39
N LEU A 109 0.62 11.85 18.90
CA LEU A 109 1.25 11.82 17.57
C LEU A 109 0.24 11.95 16.43
N PHE A 110 -0.91 11.28 16.48
CA PHE A 110 -1.98 11.45 15.48
C PHE A 110 -2.57 12.87 15.49
N GLU A 111 -2.55 13.56 16.62
CA GLU A 111 -2.95 14.97 16.78
C GLU A 111 -1.83 15.96 16.41
N GLN A 112 -0.65 15.48 16.04
CA GLN A 112 0.53 16.28 15.72
C GLN A 112 0.98 17.19 16.88
N ASN A 113 0.92 16.68 18.11
CA ASN A 113 1.41 17.39 19.29
C ASN A 113 2.94 17.59 19.20
N PRO A 114 3.44 18.84 19.20
CA PRO A 114 4.86 19.11 19.02
C PRO A 114 5.76 18.50 20.11
N LYS A 115 5.26 18.42 21.36
CA LYS A 115 6.05 17.88 22.49
C LYS A 115 6.27 16.38 22.36
N GLU A 116 5.22 15.64 21.99
CA GLU A 116 5.34 14.19 21.81
C GLU A 116 6.16 13.86 20.56
N ILE A 117 6.03 14.63 19.48
CA ILE A 117 6.88 14.53 18.29
C ILE A 117 8.36 14.73 18.65
N GLU A 118 8.69 15.82 19.34
CA GLU A 118 10.06 16.12 19.75
C GLU A 118 10.63 15.02 20.67
N LYS A 119 9.82 14.53 21.61
CA LYS A 119 10.18 13.41 22.50
C LYS A 119 10.53 12.16 21.69
N VAL A 120 9.73 11.79 20.69
CA VAL A 120 9.97 10.60 19.87
C VAL A 120 11.19 10.77 18.96
N HIS A 121 11.43 11.96 18.40
CA HIS A 121 12.67 12.23 17.64
C HIS A 121 13.94 12.04 18.47
N LYS A 122 13.87 12.30 19.79
CA LYS A 122 14.99 12.12 20.73
C LYS A 122 15.13 10.69 21.25
N MET A 123 14.19 9.78 20.92
CA MET A 123 14.28 8.39 21.38
C MET A 123 15.37 7.63 20.62
N ASN A 124 16.23 6.95 21.37
CA ASN A 124 17.20 6.03 20.79
C ASN A 124 16.51 4.77 20.27
N VAL A 125 16.98 4.28 19.12
CA VAL A 125 16.52 3.02 18.56
C VAL A 125 17.11 1.88 19.39
N SER A 126 16.28 1.21 20.20
CA SER A 126 16.73 0.02 20.93
C SER A 126 16.80 -1.20 20.01
N GLU A 127 17.81 -2.03 20.22
CA GLU A 127 17.91 -3.33 19.57
C GLU A 127 16.72 -4.22 19.97
N SER A 128 16.16 -4.94 19.01
CA SER A 128 15.07 -5.87 19.25
C SER A 128 15.63 -7.21 19.70
N ALA A 129 15.13 -7.74 20.83
CA ALA A 129 15.41 -9.12 21.19
C ALA A 129 14.89 -10.09 20.11
N SER A 130 15.65 -11.15 19.86
CA SER A 130 15.33 -12.25 18.93
C SER A 130 13.87 -12.69 19.05
N VAL A 131 13.21 -12.86 17.91
CA VAL A 131 11.82 -13.30 17.84
C VAL A 131 11.72 -14.79 18.12
N CYS A 132 12.71 -15.59 17.74
CA CYS A 132 12.81 -17.01 18.11
C CYS A 132 12.81 -17.22 19.63
N LEU A 133 13.47 -16.36 20.40
CA LEU A 133 13.43 -16.43 21.86
C LEU A 133 12.02 -16.15 22.40
N LYS A 134 11.34 -15.14 21.83
CA LYS A 134 9.96 -14.77 22.21
C LYS A 134 8.93 -15.82 21.83
N SER A 135 9.15 -16.52 20.70
CA SER A 135 8.25 -17.53 20.12
C SER A 135 8.66 -18.96 20.44
N LYS A 136 9.51 -19.17 21.45
CA LYS A 136 9.84 -20.51 21.97
C LYS A 136 8.60 -21.19 22.56
N ASP A 137 7.79 -20.41 23.26
CA ASP A 137 6.47 -20.78 23.76
C ASP A 137 5.44 -20.04 22.91
N CYS A 138 4.78 -20.76 22.00
CA CYS A 138 3.83 -20.17 21.07
C CYS A 138 2.57 -19.65 21.77
N GLU A 139 2.08 -20.31 22.81
CA GLU A 139 0.89 -19.87 23.53
C GLU A 139 1.16 -18.52 24.22
N ASN A 140 2.31 -18.41 24.87
CA ASN A 140 2.74 -17.17 25.51
C ASN A 140 3.07 -16.07 24.48
N PHE A 141 3.70 -16.43 23.35
CA PHE A 141 3.96 -15.50 22.25
C PHE A 141 2.67 -14.90 21.67
N ILE A 142 1.69 -15.74 21.39
CA ILE A 142 0.35 -15.36 20.90
C ILE A 142 -0.35 -14.45 21.91
N THR A 143 -0.40 -14.89 23.18
CA THR A 143 -1.11 -14.19 24.26
C THR A 143 -0.46 -12.85 24.61
N ARG A 144 0.88 -12.79 24.65
CA ARG A 144 1.64 -11.55 24.89
C ARG A 144 1.58 -10.60 23.71
N GLY A 145 1.65 -11.15 22.50
CA GLY A 145 1.53 -10.41 21.26
C GLY A 145 0.17 -9.75 21.10
N GLY A 146 -0.89 -10.31 21.68
CA GLY A 146 -2.25 -9.81 21.53
C GLY A 146 -2.89 -10.25 20.22
N TYR A 147 -2.52 -11.43 19.72
CA TYR A 147 -3.10 -12.01 18.51
C TYR A 147 -4.58 -12.34 18.73
N ILE A 148 -5.39 -12.10 17.70
CA ILE A 148 -6.81 -12.43 17.70
C ILE A 148 -6.96 -13.85 17.15
N MET A 149 -7.22 -14.81 18.04
CA MET A 149 -7.25 -16.25 17.72
C MET A 149 -8.65 -16.80 17.45
N HIS A 150 -9.68 -15.96 17.45
CA HIS A 150 -11.07 -16.30 17.13
C HIS A 150 -11.66 -15.30 16.14
N PRO A 151 -12.56 -15.72 15.22
CA PRO A 151 -13.33 -14.78 14.42
C PRO A 151 -14.12 -13.83 15.33
N LEU A 152 -14.18 -12.54 14.96
CA LEU A 152 -14.83 -11.52 15.78
C LEU A 152 -16.29 -11.26 15.37
N SER A 153 -16.69 -11.73 14.19
CA SER A 153 -18.06 -11.68 13.68
C SER A 153 -18.34 -12.90 12.80
N GLU A 154 -19.61 -13.26 12.63
CA GLU A 154 -20.03 -14.32 11.70
C GLU A 154 -19.63 -13.97 10.26
N GLU A 155 -19.76 -12.70 9.89
CA GLU A 155 -19.38 -12.20 8.59
C GLU A 155 -17.89 -12.38 8.29
N GLU A 156 -17.02 -12.09 9.26
CA GLU A 156 -15.59 -12.38 9.12
C GLU A 156 -15.31 -13.88 9.09
N ALA A 157 -16.04 -14.70 9.85
CA ALA A 157 -15.86 -16.16 9.88
C ALA A 157 -16.18 -16.81 8.53
N ASP A 158 -17.20 -16.30 7.83
CA ASP A 158 -17.66 -16.81 6.53
C ASP A 158 -16.89 -16.23 5.33
N PHE A 159 -16.10 -15.18 5.54
CA PHE A 159 -15.34 -14.50 4.50
C PHE A 159 -13.83 -14.57 4.74
N SER A 160 -13.24 -15.70 4.34
CA SER A 160 -11.79 -15.93 4.42
C SER A 160 -11.02 -15.16 3.33
N ILE A 161 -9.91 -14.53 3.72
CA ILE A 161 -8.96 -13.83 2.84
C ILE A 161 -7.63 -14.60 2.83
N ALA A 162 -7.06 -14.77 1.64
CA ALA A 162 -5.72 -15.30 1.45
C ALA A 162 -4.71 -14.17 1.30
N PHE A 163 -3.60 -14.28 2.01
CA PHE A 163 -2.48 -13.35 1.92
C PHE A 163 -1.23 -14.07 1.42
N SER A 164 -0.51 -13.41 0.52
CA SER A 164 0.88 -13.74 0.21
C SER A 164 1.77 -12.65 0.78
N ILE A 165 2.82 -13.02 1.51
CA ILE A 165 3.71 -12.07 2.18
C ILE A 165 5.15 -12.35 1.76
N LEU A 166 5.68 -11.51 0.88
CA LEU A 166 7.06 -11.57 0.39
C LEU A 166 8.00 -10.83 1.34
N VAL A 167 8.94 -11.55 1.96
CA VAL A 167 9.89 -11.04 2.94
C VAL A 167 11.32 -11.46 2.60
N TYR A 168 12.30 -10.65 2.97
CA TYR A 168 13.72 -10.99 2.84
C TYR A 168 14.57 -10.52 4.04
N LYS A 169 14.02 -9.66 4.90
CA LYS A 169 14.69 -9.10 6.09
C LYS A 169 13.66 -8.63 7.12
N SER A 170 14.15 -8.24 8.29
CA SER A 170 13.37 -7.66 9.40
C SER A 170 12.22 -8.56 9.87
N PRO A 171 12.51 -9.74 10.45
CA PRO A 171 11.51 -10.63 11.05
C PRO A 171 10.58 -9.93 12.05
N GLU A 172 11.05 -8.92 12.77
CA GLU A 172 10.25 -8.11 13.70
C GLU A 172 9.17 -7.31 12.99
N GLN A 173 9.48 -6.73 11.83
CA GLN A 173 8.49 -6.01 11.04
C GLN A 173 7.45 -6.96 10.47
N PHE A 174 7.88 -8.14 10.04
CA PHE A 174 6.99 -9.21 9.61
C PHE A 174 6.06 -9.66 10.73
N GLU A 175 6.56 -9.83 11.96
CA GLU A 175 5.73 -10.15 13.13
C GLU A 175 4.67 -9.08 13.39
N ILE A 176 5.06 -7.81 13.35
CA ILE A 176 4.13 -6.68 13.57
C ILE A 176 3.05 -6.64 12.47
N LEU A 177 3.44 -6.83 11.20
CA LEU A 177 2.51 -6.94 10.09
C LEU A 177 1.56 -8.13 10.27
N LEU A 178 2.11 -9.32 10.53
CA LEU A 178 1.33 -10.55 10.70
C LEU A 178 0.31 -10.37 11.83
N ARG A 179 0.72 -9.87 12.99
CA ARG A 179 -0.18 -9.58 14.11
C ARG A 179 -1.34 -8.69 13.72
N ALA A 180 -1.08 -7.62 12.97
CA ALA A 180 -2.11 -6.66 12.59
C ALA A 180 -3.18 -7.27 11.66
N ILE A 181 -2.79 -8.21 10.80
CA ILE A 181 -3.69 -8.82 9.80
C ILE A 181 -4.18 -10.21 10.17
N TYR A 182 -3.60 -10.85 11.19
CA TYR A 182 -3.86 -12.25 11.52
C TYR A 182 -5.31 -12.47 11.98
N ARG A 183 -5.97 -13.45 11.38
CA ARG A 183 -7.25 -14.02 11.82
C ARG A 183 -7.23 -15.52 11.56
N PRO A 184 -7.86 -16.34 12.43
CA PRO A 184 -7.80 -17.80 12.32
C PRO A 184 -8.49 -18.36 11.06
N GLN A 185 -9.48 -17.65 10.51
CA GLN A 185 -10.20 -18.07 9.31
C GLN A 185 -9.53 -17.65 7.99
N ASN A 186 -8.57 -16.73 8.03
CA ASN A 186 -7.76 -16.33 6.87
C ASN A 186 -6.62 -17.32 6.64
N VAL A 187 -5.88 -17.17 5.55
CA VAL A 187 -4.75 -18.06 5.23
C VAL A 187 -3.56 -17.24 4.74
N TYR A 188 -2.35 -17.56 5.19
CA TYR A 188 -1.16 -16.75 4.95
C TYR A 188 -0.03 -17.61 4.39
N CYS A 189 0.35 -17.36 3.15
CA CYS A 189 1.58 -17.87 2.57
C CYS A 189 2.69 -16.84 2.76
N VAL A 190 3.81 -17.28 3.33
CA VAL A 190 4.99 -16.45 3.55
C VAL A 190 6.11 -16.94 2.66
N HIS A 191 6.49 -16.12 1.69
CA HIS A 191 7.67 -16.39 0.87
C HIS A 191 8.84 -15.61 1.44
N VAL A 192 9.81 -16.34 1.98
CA VAL A 192 11.10 -15.78 2.39
C VAL A 192 12.08 -15.94 1.23
N ASP A 193 12.65 -14.84 0.72
CA ASP A 193 13.61 -14.85 -0.39
C ASP A 193 14.67 -15.93 -0.16
N ASN A 194 14.98 -16.74 -1.18
CA ASN A 194 15.92 -17.85 -1.08
C ASN A 194 17.32 -17.41 -0.63
N LYS A 195 17.71 -16.15 -0.87
CA LYS A 195 18.98 -15.57 -0.42
C LYS A 195 19.03 -15.34 1.10
N THR A 196 17.88 -15.18 1.75
CA THR A 196 17.80 -15.05 3.20
C THR A 196 18.03 -16.43 3.81
N THR A 197 19.18 -16.64 4.45
CA THR A 197 19.61 -17.93 5.00
C THR A 197 20.07 -17.77 6.44
N GLY A 198 20.46 -18.87 7.10
CA GLY A 198 21.01 -18.82 8.45
C GLY A 198 20.01 -18.32 9.51
N ASN A 199 20.48 -17.44 10.40
CA ASN A 199 19.69 -16.98 11.54
C ASN A 199 18.46 -16.16 11.12
N ASP A 200 18.59 -15.29 10.12
CA ASP A 200 17.46 -14.47 9.64
C ASP A 200 16.32 -15.32 9.12
N PHE A 201 16.63 -16.38 8.35
CA PHE A 201 15.61 -17.32 7.89
C PHE A 201 14.93 -18.02 9.07
N LYS A 202 15.72 -18.48 10.05
CA LYS A 202 15.22 -19.16 11.25
C LYS A 202 14.26 -18.30 12.07
N GLU A 203 14.52 -16.99 12.19
CA GLU A 203 13.64 -16.03 12.87
C GLU A 203 12.24 -16.00 12.24
N PHE A 204 12.13 -15.99 10.90
CA PHE A 204 10.84 -16.14 10.21
C PHE A 204 10.16 -17.48 10.52
N GLN A 205 10.91 -18.59 10.48
CA GLN A 205 10.36 -19.91 10.78
C GLN A 205 9.78 -20.01 12.20
N CYS A 206 10.47 -19.40 13.18
CA CYS A 206 10.03 -19.38 14.57
C CYS A 206 8.71 -18.63 14.78
N ILE A 207 8.43 -17.59 14.00
CA ILE A 207 7.14 -16.88 14.02
C ILE A 207 6.07 -17.77 13.38
N ILE A 208 6.34 -18.26 12.17
CA ILE A 208 5.37 -18.97 11.34
C ILE A 208 4.84 -20.23 12.03
N ARG A 209 5.70 -21.01 12.68
CA ARG A 209 5.32 -22.27 13.35
C ARG A 209 4.26 -22.12 14.45
N CYS A 210 4.07 -20.91 14.97
CA CYS A 210 3.10 -20.67 16.04
C CYS A 210 1.66 -20.58 15.53
N PHE A 211 1.42 -20.54 14.23
CA PHE A 211 0.09 -20.36 13.66
C PHE A 211 -0.25 -21.48 12.68
N PRO A 212 -1.42 -22.14 12.81
CA PRO A 212 -1.78 -23.30 11.99
C PRO A 212 -2.12 -22.93 10.53
N ASN A 213 -2.48 -21.67 10.27
CA ASN A 213 -2.91 -21.13 8.99
C ASN A 213 -1.90 -20.16 8.37
N VAL A 214 -0.67 -20.13 8.91
CA VAL A 214 0.48 -19.41 8.34
C VAL A 214 1.52 -20.45 7.95
N PHE A 215 2.00 -20.41 6.71
CA PHE A 215 2.96 -21.40 6.22
C PHE A 215 4.00 -20.77 5.30
N LEU A 216 5.15 -21.43 5.18
CA LEU A 216 6.18 -21.03 4.21
C LEU A 216 5.82 -21.52 2.82
N ALA A 217 6.03 -20.67 1.81
CA ALA A 217 5.91 -21.06 0.41
C ALA A 217 6.76 -22.32 0.14
N THR A 218 6.18 -23.29 -0.56
CA THR A 218 6.81 -24.58 -0.88
C THR A 218 8.04 -24.39 -1.78
N ASP A 219 8.02 -23.37 -2.63
CA ASP A 219 9.06 -23.06 -3.60
C ASP A 219 9.56 -21.61 -3.40
N ARG A 220 10.69 -21.49 -2.71
CA ARG A 220 11.40 -20.22 -2.46
C ARG A 220 12.18 -19.81 -3.70
N LYS A 221 12.11 -18.53 -4.03
CA LYS A 221 12.72 -17.92 -5.23
C LYS A 221 13.80 -16.92 -4.83
N ASP A 222 14.85 -16.82 -5.64
CA ASP A 222 15.79 -15.69 -5.57
C ASP A 222 15.13 -14.48 -6.23
N VAL A 223 14.77 -13.48 -5.41
CA VAL A 223 14.05 -12.30 -5.89
C VAL A 223 15.04 -11.17 -6.18
N LYS A 224 15.25 -10.87 -7.46
CA LYS A 224 16.02 -9.71 -7.91
C LYS A 224 15.07 -8.61 -8.37
N TRP A 225 15.31 -7.38 -7.89
CA TRP A 225 14.47 -6.24 -8.22
C TRP A 225 14.37 -6.03 -9.74
N GLY A 226 13.16 -5.78 -10.23
CA GLY A 226 12.87 -5.57 -11.64
C GLY A 226 13.00 -6.82 -12.54
N LYS A 227 13.16 -8.02 -11.94
CA LYS A 227 13.27 -9.30 -12.65
C LYS A 227 12.11 -10.24 -12.30
N ILE A 228 11.93 -11.27 -13.11
CA ILE A 228 10.82 -12.24 -13.02
C ILE A 228 10.71 -12.97 -11.68
N GLY A 229 11.78 -12.98 -10.88
CA GLY A 229 11.80 -13.57 -9.54
C GLY A 229 10.72 -13.00 -8.62
N VAL A 230 10.38 -11.71 -8.76
CA VAL A 230 9.29 -11.07 -8.00
C VAL A 230 7.95 -11.75 -8.30
N LEU A 231 7.64 -11.91 -9.58
CA LEU A 231 6.38 -12.51 -10.03
C LEU A 231 6.31 -14.01 -9.73
N THR A 232 7.40 -14.75 -9.95
CA THR A 232 7.41 -16.20 -9.70
C THR A 232 7.34 -16.55 -8.22
N ALA A 233 7.85 -15.68 -7.33
CA ALA A 233 7.65 -15.81 -5.89
C ALA A 233 6.16 -15.64 -5.51
N GLU A 234 5.48 -14.66 -6.11
CA GLU A 234 4.04 -14.44 -5.93
C GLU A 234 3.21 -15.64 -6.42
N LEU A 235 3.51 -16.14 -7.62
CA LEU A 235 2.83 -17.28 -8.23
C LEU A 235 3.04 -18.57 -7.42
N SER A 236 4.19 -18.73 -6.77
CA SER A 236 4.45 -19.84 -5.83
C SER A 236 3.45 -19.83 -4.67
N CYS A 237 3.29 -18.68 -4.00
CA CYS A 237 2.31 -18.54 -2.93
C CYS A 237 0.86 -18.70 -3.43
N MET A 238 0.50 -18.13 -4.59
CA MET A 238 -0.82 -18.33 -5.18
C MET A 238 -1.14 -19.81 -5.38
N LYS A 239 -0.19 -20.60 -5.90
CA LYS A 239 -0.35 -22.03 -6.10
C LYS A 239 -0.59 -22.77 -4.78
N ASP A 240 0.21 -22.50 -3.75
CA ASP A 240 0.06 -23.15 -2.45
C ASP A 240 -1.28 -22.78 -1.78
N LEU A 241 -1.67 -21.50 -1.87
CA LEU A 241 -2.93 -21.00 -1.30
C LEU A 241 -4.15 -21.65 -1.94
N LEU A 242 -4.11 -22.05 -3.22
CA LEU A 242 -5.24 -22.71 -3.88
C LEU A 242 -5.63 -24.05 -3.23
N SER A 243 -4.73 -24.70 -2.49
CA SER A 243 -5.05 -25.90 -1.71
C SER A 243 -6.11 -25.65 -0.62
N PHE A 244 -6.24 -24.41 -0.14
CA PHE A 244 -7.25 -23.98 0.82
C PHE A 244 -8.49 -23.50 0.06
N LYS A 245 -9.65 -24.11 0.30
CA LYS A 245 -10.86 -23.88 -0.53
C LYS A 245 -11.75 -22.71 -0.11
N LYS A 246 -11.60 -22.21 1.13
CA LYS A 246 -12.57 -21.29 1.73
C LYS A 246 -12.37 -19.82 1.34
N TRP A 247 -11.14 -19.41 1.06
CA TRP A 247 -10.83 -18.01 0.82
C TRP A 247 -11.44 -17.48 -0.48
N LYS A 248 -11.85 -16.21 -0.45
CA LYS A 248 -12.60 -15.54 -1.53
C LYS A 248 -11.73 -14.60 -2.35
N TYR A 249 -10.81 -13.94 -1.65
CA TYR A 249 -9.90 -12.94 -2.21
C TYR A 249 -8.47 -13.23 -1.80
N PHE A 250 -7.56 -12.85 -2.69
CA PHE A 250 -6.12 -12.87 -2.53
C PHE A 250 -5.60 -11.43 -2.46
N ILE A 251 -4.75 -11.14 -1.49
CA ILE A 251 -4.03 -9.87 -1.36
C ILE A 251 -2.55 -10.18 -1.19
N ASN A 252 -1.71 -9.69 -2.10
CA ASN A 252 -0.27 -9.80 -1.90
C ASN A 252 0.26 -8.66 -1.04
N LEU A 253 1.34 -8.91 -0.32
CA LEU A 253 2.02 -7.99 0.58
C LEU A 253 3.54 -8.16 0.47
N THR A 254 4.26 -7.12 0.86
CA THR A 254 5.70 -7.19 1.16
C THR A 254 5.96 -6.92 2.64
N GLY A 255 7.11 -7.35 3.16
CA GLY A 255 7.50 -7.14 4.56
C GLY A 255 7.64 -5.68 5.02
N GLN A 256 7.49 -4.70 4.11
CA GLN A 256 7.61 -3.27 4.41
C GLN A 256 6.26 -2.54 4.38
N GLU A 257 5.16 -3.28 4.41
CA GLU A 257 3.80 -2.75 4.34
C GLU A 257 3.10 -2.81 5.69
N PHE A 258 2.03 -2.04 5.81
CA PHE A 258 1.18 -2.08 7.00
C PHE A 258 -0.28 -1.81 6.63
N PRO A 259 -1.25 -2.51 7.27
CA PRO A 259 -2.67 -2.26 7.01
C PRO A 259 -3.09 -0.85 7.41
N LEU A 260 -3.98 -0.30 6.60
CA LEU A 260 -4.74 0.92 6.89
C LEU A 260 -6.20 0.58 7.25
N ARG A 261 -6.59 -0.68 7.04
CA ARG A 261 -7.92 -1.22 7.30
C ARG A 261 -7.87 -2.44 8.21
N THR A 262 -8.87 -2.59 9.06
CA THR A 262 -9.07 -3.79 9.87
C THR A 262 -9.55 -4.96 9.00
N ASN A 263 -9.51 -6.17 9.54
CA ASN A 263 -10.04 -7.34 8.82
C ASN A 263 -11.55 -7.20 8.55
N TYR A 264 -12.31 -6.66 9.50
CA TYR A 264 -13.74 -6.41 9.33
C TYR A 264 -13.99 -5.43 8.17
N GLU A 265 -13.28 -4.30 8.13
CA GLU A 265 -13.39 -3.36 7.01
C GLU A 265 -13.01 -4.00 5.67
N LEU A 266 -11.93 -4.78 5.62
CA LEU A 266 -11.55 -5.51 4.40
C LEU A 266 -12.67 -6.46 3.96
N VAL A 267 -13.28 -7.22 4.86
CA VAL A 267 -14.40 -8.11 4.54
C VAL A 267 -15.58 -7.32 3.98
N GLN A 268 -15.98 -6.21 4.61
CA GLN A 268 -17.04 -5.33 4.12
C GLN A 268 -16.75 -4.85 2.68
N ILE A 269 -15.54 -4.34 2.44
CA ILE A 269 -15.13 -3.82 1.14
C ILE A 269 -15.10 -4.93 0.08
N LEU A 270 -14.56 -6.10 0.40
CA LEU A 270 -14.42 -7.20 -0.55
C LEU A 270 -15.76 -7.87 -0.87
N LYS A 271 -16.72 -7.85 0.06
CA LYS A 271 -18.11 -8.21 -0.24
C LYS A 271 -18.75 -7.22 -1.21
N ILE A 272 -18.47 -5.92 -1.06
CA ILE A 272 -18.90 -4.90 -2.02
C ILE A 272 -18.26 -5.13 -3.38
N TYR A 273 -16.97 -5.48 -3.43
CA TYR A 273 -16.29 -5.79 -4.70
C TYR A 273 -16.95 -6.94 -5.45
N ASN A 274 -17.60 -7.88 -4.77
CA ASN A 274 -18.48 -8.90 -5.38
C ASN A 274 -17.86 -9.62 -6.60
N GLY A 275 -16.60 -10.02 -6.49
CA GLY A 275 -15.84 -10.67 -7.55
C GLY A 275 -14.96 -9.74 -8.38
N SER A 276 -15.08 -8.41 -8.26
CA SER A 276 -14.18 -7.47 -8.93
C SER A 276 -12.74 -7.58 -8.42
N ASN A 277 -11.79 -7.47 -9.34
CA ASN A 277 -10.37 -7.33 -9.03
C ASN A 277 -9.99 -5.84 -8.89
N ASP A 278 -8.98 -5.57 -8.07
CA ASP A 278 -8.37 -4.25 -7.97
C ASP A 278 -6.87 -4.31 -8.28
N GLY A 279 -6.52 -3.77 -9.44
CA GLY A 279 -5.15 -3.52 -9.87
C GLY A 279 -5.04 -2.14 -10.52
N GLU A 280 -3.86 -1.52 -10.39
CA GLU A 280 -3.54 -0.27 -11.06
C GLU A 280 -3.36 -0.51 -12.57
N GLY A 281 -3.69 0.49 -13.37
CA GLY A 281 -3.51 0.46 -14.82
C GLY A 281 -3.18 1.84 -15.39
N THR A 282 -2.18 1.89 -16.26
CA THR A 282 -1.94 3.01 -17.18
C THR A 282 -1.33 2.52 -18.49
N VAL A 283 -1.77 3.11 -19.60
CA VAL A 283 -1.10 2.99 -20.89
C VAL A 283 -0.48 4.31 -21.35
N LYS A 284 -0.98 5.45 -20.85
CA LYS A 284 -0.42 6.78 -21.13
C LYS A 284 0.99 6.95 -20.59
N ARG A 285 1.24 6.53 -19.35
CA ARG A 285 2.57 6.57 -18.70
C ARG A 285 3.24 5.20 -18.66
N ALA A 286 2.84 4.31 -19.57
CA ALA A 286 3.54 3.06 -19.75
C ALA A 286 4.94 3.36 -20.28
N ASN A 287 5.97 2.89 -19.57
CA ASN A 287 7.34 2.84 -20.04
C ASN A 287 7.43 1.76 -21.13
N LYS A 288 6.91 2.07 -22.33
CA LYS A 288 6.75 1.09 -23.42
C LYS A 288 8.08 0.50 -23.87
N ASP A 289 9.18 1.24 -23.67
CA ASP A 289 10.56 0.81 -23.84
C ASP A 289 10.86 -0.51 -23.10
N ARG A 290 10.22 -0.75 -21.95
CA ARG A 290 10.36 -1.99 -21.18
C ARG A 290 9.89 -3.24 -21.94
N TRP A 291 9.03 -3.07 -22.94
CA TRP A 291 8.45 -4.15 -23.73
C TRP A 291 9.13 -4.33 -25.09
N GLU A 292 9.91 -3.35 -25.57
CA GLU A 292 10.51 -3.34 -26.92
C GLU A 292 11.46 -4.51 -27.18
N LYS A 293 12.12 -5.01 -26.12
CA LYS A 293 13.00 -6.18 -26.19
C LYS A 293 12.25 -7.49 -26.44
N ALA A 294 10.94 -7.51 -26.22
CA ALA A 294 10.09 -8.68 -26.42
C ALA A 294 9.38 -8.64 -27.77
N SER A 295 8.93 -9.82 -28.24
CA SER A 295 8.08 -9.92 -29.43
C SER A 295 6.70 -9.28 -29.19
N LYS A 296 5.80 -9.33 -30.18
CA LYS A 296 4.39 -9.02 -29.90
C LYS A 296 3.84 -9.93 -28.78
N PRO A 297 3.06 -9.39 -27.83
CA PRO A 297 2.41 -10.20 -26.80
C PRO A 297 1.50 -11.27 -27.41
N PRO A 298 1.43 -12.46 -26.80
CA PRO A 298 0.55 -13.52 -27.28
C PRO A 298 -0.93 -13.18 -27.04
N HIS A 299 -1.83 -13.94 -27.68
CA HIS A 299 -3.28 -13.90 -27.44
C HIS A 299 -3.96 -12.53 -27.63
N GLY A 300 -3.35 -11.64 -28.41
CA GLY A 300 -3.86 -10.28 -28.62
C GLY A 300 -3.88 -9.44 -27.34
N ILE A 301 -3.06 -9.79 -26.33
CA ILE A 301 -2.98 -9.05 -25.07
C ILE A 301 -2.35 -7.68 -25.33
N ARG A 302 -3.02 -6.62 -24.91
CA ARG A 302 -2.43 -5.29 -24.87
C ARG A 302 -1.68 -5.12 -23.54
N PRO A 303 -0.36 -4.88 -23.53
CA PRO A 303 0.37 -4.68 -22.29
C PRO A 303 -0.09 -3.40 -21.60
N VAL A 304 -0.24 -3.48 -20.28
CA VAL A 304 -0.64 -2.39 -19.39
C VAL A 304 0.37 -2.32 -18.26
N LYS A 305 0.81 -1.11 -17.92
CA LYS A 305 1.65 -0.86 -16.75
C LYS A 305 0.76 -0.71 -15.51
N GLY A 306 1.19 -1.24 -14.38
CA GLY A 306 0.56 -1.02 -13.09
C GLY A 306 1.47 -1.42 -11.92
N SER A 307 0.90 -1.48 -10.73
CA SER A 307 1.57 -1.89 -9.51
C SER A 307 1.74 -3.42 -9.46
N VAL A 308 2.85 -3.86 -8.87
CA VAL A 308 3.06 -5.25 -8.42
C VAL A 308 2.01 -5.72 -7.40
N HIS A 309 1.42 -4.79 -6.65
CA HIS A 309 0.42 -5.10 -5.63
C HIS A 309 -1.00 -5.10 -6.20
N VAL A 310 -1.79 -6.10 -5.82
CA VAL A 310 -3.14 -6.36 -6.34
C VAL A 310 -4.03 -6.98 -5.27
N THR A 311 -5.34 -6.80 -5.45
CA THR A 311 -6.37 -7.58 -4.76
C THR A 311 -7.17 -8.33 -5.80
N LEU A 312 -7.17 -9.67 -5.74
CA LEU A 312 -7.70 -10.53 -6.78
C LEU A 312 -8.75 -11.48 -6.20
N ASN A 313 -9.86 -11.70 -6.91
CA ASN A 313 -10.79 -12.77 -6.56
C ASN A 313 -10.11 -14.13 -6.81
N ARG A 314 -10.60 -15.17 -6.12
CA ARG A 314 -10.06 -16.53 -6.25
C ARG A 314 -10.04 -17.07 -7.68
N LYS A 315 -11.10 -16.86 -8.47
CA LYS A 315 -11.17 -17.37 -9.85
C LYS A 315 -10.11 -16.75 -10.76
N PHE A 316 -9.73 -15.50 -10.51
CA PHE A 316 -8.61 -14.87 -11.21
C PHE A 316 -7.29 -15.56 -10.87
N VAL A 317 -7.07 -15.91 -9.59
CA VAL A 317 -5.88 -16.66 -9.17
C VAL A 317 -5.85 -18.05 -9.81
N GLU A 318 -6.97 -18.77 -9.84
CA GLU A 318 -7.12 -20.05 -10.54
C GLU A 318 -6.75 -19.90 -12.03
N TYR A 319 -7.27 -18.87 -12.70
CA TYR A 319 -6.92 -18.58 -14.10
C TYR A 319 -5.42 -18.35 -14.29
N VAL A 320 -4.78 -17.56 -13.43
CA VAL A 320 -3.35 -17.26 -13.52
C VAL A 320 -2.48 -18.52 -13.36
N ILE A 321 -2.89 -19.48 -12.54
CA ILE A 321 -2.16 -20.73 -12.30
C ILE A 321 -2.41 -21.77 -13.40
N ASP A 322 -3.64 -21.89 -13.88
CA ASP A 322 -4.03 -23.01 -14.75
C ASP A 322 -4.03 -22.66 -16.24
N SER A 323 -4.43 -21.44 -16.61
CA SER A 323 -4.66 -21.05 -18.00
C SER A 323 -3.40 -21.08 -18.86
N ARG A 324 -3.51 -21.66 -20.06
CA ARG A 324 -2.46 -21.59 -21.07
C ARG A 324 -2.19 -20.15 -21.50
N VAL A 325 -3.21 -19.31 -21.60
CA VAL A 325 -3.07 -17.89 -21.97
C VAL A 325 -2.22 -17.15 -20.93
N ALA A 326 -2.47 -17.39 -19.64
CA ALA A 326 -1.70 -16.80 -18.55
C ALA A 326 -0.23 -17.28 -18.58
N LYS A 327 0.00 -18.57 -18.80
CA LYS A 327 1.35 -19.17 -18.90
C LYS A 327 2.14 -18.64 -20.10
N ASP A 328 1.51 -18.54 -21.27
CA ASP A 328 2.14 -17.98 -22.48
C ASP A 328 2.49 -16.50 -22.26
N PHE A 329 1.59 -15.74 -21.62
CA PHE A 329 1.86 -14.35 -21.27
C PHE A 329 2.96 -14.20 -20.21
N LEU A 330 3.04 -15.12 -19.24
CA LEU A 330 4.11 -15.16 -18.24
C LEU A 330 5.48 -15.36 -18.90
N GLN A 331 5.57 -16.26 -19.88
CA GLN A 331 6.79 -16.46 -20.67
C GLN A 331 7.15 -15.22 -21.48
N TRP A 332 6.15 -14.49 -21.98
CA TRP A 332 6.37 -13.23 -22.69
C TRP A 332 6.91 -12.14 -21.77
N VAL A 333 6.27 -11.87 -20.61
CA VAL A 333 6.74 -10.84 -19.67
C VAL A 333 8.13 -11.15 -19.12
N ASN A 334 8.53 -12.42 -19.02
CA ASN A 334 9.90 -12.79 -18.61
C ASN A 334 10.99 -12.22 -19.54
N LYS A 335 10.65 -11.88 -20.79
CA LYS A 335 11.56 -11.25 -21.77
C LYS A 335 11.54 -9.71 -21.70
N THR A 336 10.70 -9.13 -20.85
CA THR A 336 10.54 -7.69 -20.66
C THR A 336 11.26 -7.20 -19.40
N ASP A 337 11.46 -5.88 -19.28
CA ASP A 337 11.96 -5.26 -18.06
C ASP A 337 10.83 -5.00 -17.06
N THR A 338 11.05 -5.33 -15.77
CA THR A 338 10.05 -5.15 -14.68
C THR A 338 8.71 -5.87 -14.94
N PRO A 339 8.72 -7.21 -15.12
CA PRO A 339 7.55 -7.99 -15.49
C PRO A 339 6.39 -7.92 -14.47
N ASP A 340 6.73 -7.74 -13.20
CA ASP A 340 5.78 -7.63 -12.09
C ASP A 340 4.88 -6.39 -12.19
N GLU A 341 5.37 -5.30 -12.79
CA GLU A 341 4.59 -4.08 -13.07
C GLU A 341 3.81 -4.17 -14.40
N THR A 342 3.79 -5.32 -15.07
CA THR A 342 3.06 -5.54 -16.34
C THR A 342 2.06 -6.69 -16.25
N TYR A 343 2.42 -7.81 -15.62
CA TYR A 343 1.67 -9.07 -15.72
C TYR A 343 0.23 -8.97 -15.23
N PHE A 344 0.02 -8.67 -13.95
CA PHE A 344 -1.34 -8.60 -13.38
C PHE A 344 -2.14 -7.44 -13.98
N ALA A 345 -1.52 -6.27 -14.14
CA ALA A 345 -2.16 -5.09 -14.73
C ALA A 345 -2.71 -5.39 -16.13
N SER A 346 -1.95 -6.11 -16.97
CA SER A 346 -2.41 -6.52 -18.30
C SER A 346 -3.57 -7.51 -18.21
N LEU A 347 -3.47 -8.56 -17.40
CA LEU A 347 -4.54 -9.56 -17.29
C LEU A 347 -5.87 -8.97 -16.74
N ILE A 348 -5.79 -8.02 -15.80
CA ILE A 348 -6.98 -7.33 -15.25
C ILE A 348 -7.65 -6.42 -16.29
N HIS A 349 -6.87 -5.77 -17.16
CA HIS A 349 -7.35 -4.71 -18.07
C HIS A 349 -7.45 -5.14 -19.54
N ASN A 350 -7.50 -6.45 -19.80
CA ASN A 350 -7.81 -7.04 -21.10
C ASN A 350 -9.12 -7.87 -20.99
N PRO A 351 -10.30 -7.22 -20.94
CA PRO A 351 -11.58 -7.90 -20.69
C PRO A 351 -11.96 -8.92 -21.77
N GLN A 352 -11.40 -8.82 -22.98
CA GLN A 352 -11.59 -9.79 -24.05
C GLN A 352 -11.08 -11.20 -23.71
N LEU A 353 -10.25 -11.34 -22.67
CA LEU A 353 -9.74 -12.64 -22.20
C LEU A 353 -10.77 -13.42 -21.37
N GLY A 354 -11.91 -12.84 -21.01
CA GLY A 354 -12.95 -13.56 -20.27
C GLY A 354 -12.58 -13.88 -18.80
N ILE A 355 -11.55 -13.23 -18.24
CA ILE A 355 -11.06 -13.54 -16.89
C ILE A 355 -12.02 -12.95 -15.85
N PRO A 356 -12.54 -13.75 -14.89
CA PRO A 356 -13.49 -13.27 -13.90
C PRO A 356 -12.99 -12.06 -13.11
N GLY A 357 -13.80 -11.01 -13.05
CA GLY A 357 -13.48 -9.79 -12.30
C GLY A 357 -12.55 -8.81 -13.01
N SER A 358 -12.18 -9.08 -14.27
CA SER A 358 -11.42 -8.12 -15.10
C SER A 358 -12.25 -6.88 -15.40
N PHE A 359 -11.61 -5.71 -15.39
CA PHE A 359 -12.29 -4.43 -15.53
C PHE A 359 -12.58 -4.10 -17.01
N LYS A 360 -13.81 -3.68 -17.30
CA LYS A 360 -14.27 -3.36 -18.67
C LYS A 360 -14.18 -1.87 -19.03
N GLY A 361 -13.84 -1.00 -18.09
CA GLY A 361 -13.84 0.45 -18.30
C GLY A 361 -12.48 1.05 -18.64
N GLU A 362 -12.41 2.39 -18.61
CA GLU A 362 -11.18 3.17 -18.74
C GLU A 362 -10.17 2.84 -17.63
N LEU A 363 -9.07 2.18 -18.01
CA LEU A 363 -8.08 1.65 -17.06
C LEU A 363 -7.24 2.72 -16.36
N GLU A 364 -7.17 3.93 -16.92
CA GLU A 364 -6.26 4.97 -16.44
C GLU A 364 -6.56 5.34 -14.98
N THR A 365 -5.61 4.95 -14.13
CA THR A 365 -5.64 5.23 -12.69
C THR A 365 -5.11 6.64 -12.39
N ASP A 366 -4.23 7.16 -13.25
CA ASP A 366 -3.63 8.49 -13.12
C ASP A 366 -4.48 9.59 -13.77
N PHE A 367 -4.35 10.83 -13.26
CA PHE A 367 -4.97 12.07 -13.76
C PHE A 367 -6.51 12.13 -13.64
N GLY A 368 -7.03 12.85 -12.63
CA GLY A 368 -8.47 13.11 -12.47
C GLY A 368 -9.36 11.91 -12.13
N VAL A 369 -8.72 10.73 -11.92
CA VAL A 369 -9.21 9.42 -11.44
C VAL A 369 -10.53 8.97 -12.05
N ARG A 370 -10.45 8.28 -13.20
CA ARG A 370 -11.60 7.54 -13.73
C ARG A 370 -11.76 6.16 -13.07
N LYS A 371 -10.68 5.53 -12.59
CA LYS A 371 -10.69 4.31 -11.75
C LYS A 371 -9.65 4.43 -10.61
N PRO A 372 -10.04 4.49 -9.32
CA PRO A 372 -9.08 4.48 -8.22
C PRO A 372 -8.44 3.10 -8.03
N PHE A 373 -7.22 3.06 -7.48
CA PHE A 373 -6.51 1.86 -7.04
C PHE A 373 -6.41 1.89 -5.52
N LEU A 374 -7.04 0.92 -4.84
CA LEU A 374 -7.20 0.93 -3.38
C LEU A 374 -6.40 -0.15 -2.66
N SER A 375 -5.85 -1.11 -3.40
CA SER A 375 -5.05 -2.19 -2.80
C SER A 375 -3.79 -1.64 -2.10
N ARG A 376 -3.21 -0.54 -2.61
CA ARG A 376 -2.05 0.09 -1.95
C ARG A 376 -1.96 1.60 -2.09
N PHE A 377 -1.71 2.26 -0.97
CA PHE A 377 -1.21 3.63 -0.92
C PHE A 377 0.32 3.65 -0.99
N LYS A 378 0.86 4.32 -2.01
CA LYS A 378 2.30 4.62 -2.18
C LYS A 378 2.43 6.11 -2.44
N ASN A 379 3.18 6.83 -1.61
CA ASN A 379 3.44 8.25 -1.83
C ASN A 379 4.77 8.43 -2.57
N TRP A 380 4.69 8.75 -3.86
CA TRP A 380 5.85 8.97 -4.72
C TRP A 380 6.19 10.45 -4.80
N HIS A 381 7.48 10.80 -4.71
CA HIS A 381 7.95 12.19 -4.77
C HIS A 381 7.52 12.91 -6.05
N ASP A 382 7.66 12.23 -7.19
CA ASP A 382 7.52 12.80 -8.53
C ASP A 382 6.15 12.50 -9.17
N ALA A 383 5.19 11.98 -8.40
CA ALA A 383 3.87 11.68 -8.93
C ALA A 383 3.00 12.95 -9.04
N PRO A 384 2.10 13.03 -10.04
CA PRO A 384 1.17 14.16 -10.16
C PRO A 384 0.29 14.42 -8.92
N ASN A 385 0.11 13.40 -8.10
CA ASN A 385 -0.65 13.39 -6.85
C ASN A 385 0.24 13.20 -5.61
N ALA A 386 1.53 13.53 -5.71
CA ALA A 386 2.45 13.49 -4.58
C ALA A 386 1.90 14.29 -3.39
N LEU A 387 1.97 13.70 -2.20
CA LEU A 387 1.63 14.36 -0.94
C LEU A 387 2.91 14.69 -0.18
N PRO A 388 2.88 15.65 0.76
CA PRO A 388 4.00 15.86 1.67
C PRO A 388 4.40 14.55 2.36
N CYS A 389 5.70 14.26 2.37
CA CYS A 389 6.30 13.14 3.08
C CYS A 389 7.13 13.72 4.22
N HIS A 390 6.79 13.38 5.45
CA HIS A 390 7.50 13.86 6.65
C HIS A 390 8.49 12.82 7.18
N GLY A 391 8.48 11.61 6.63
CA GLY A 391 9.55 10.65 6.80
C GLY A 391 10.76 10.93 5.89
N LYS A 392 11.18 9.92 5.12
CA LYS A 392 12.30 10.04 4.17
C LYS A 392 11.99 9.39 2.84
N TYR A 393 12.61 9.87 1.76
CA TYR A 393 12.51 9.22 0.46
C TYR A 393 13.58 8.15 0.27
N VAL A 394 13.17 6.98 -0.24
CA VAL A 394 14.08 5.94 -0.72
C VAL A 394 13.61 5.51 -2.10
N ARG A 395 14.42 5.77 -3.13
CA ARG A 395 14.08 5.52 -4.55
C ARG A 395 12.74 6.17 -4.94
N SER A 396 12.59 7.45 -4.62
CA SER A 396 11.39 8.27 -4.85
C SER A 396 10.11 7.84 -4.13
N ILE A 397 10.13 6.83 -3.25
CA ILE A 397 8.98 6.43 -2.42
C ILE A 397 9.17 6.93 -0.99
N CYS A 398 8.13 7.52 -0.42
CA CYS A 398 8.10 7.91 0.99
C CYS A 398 8.16 6.67 1.90
N ILE A 399 9.15 6.65 2.79
CA ILE A 399 9.18 5.80 3.97
C ILE A 399 8.53 6.62 5.09
N PHE A 400 7.33 6.22 5.49
CA PHE A 400 6.49 7.02 6.37
C PHE A 400 7.08 7.19 7.77
N GLY A 401 7.00 8.41 8.29
CA GLY A 401 7.40 8.80 9.64
C GLY A 401 6.22 9.06 10.59
N ILE A 402 6.52 9.49 11.81
CA ILE A 402 5.50 9.79 12.84
C ILE A 402 4.59 10.96 12.45
N GLU A 403 5.10 11.91 11.69
CA GLU A 403 4.34 13.07 11.20
C GLU A 403 3.43 12.71 10.00
N ASP A 404 3.60 11.52 9.40
CA ASP A 404 2.70 11.01 8.34
C ASP A 404 1.48 10.27 8.91
N LEU A 405 1.43 10.00 10.21
CA LEU A 405 0.36 9.26 10.89
C LEU A 405 -1.06 9.83 10.61
N PRO A 406 -1.32 11.15 10.66
CA PRO A 406 -2.65 11.69 10.41
C PRO A 406 -3.11 11.46 8.97
N LEU A 407 -2.18 11.49 8.01
CA LEU A 407 -2.45 11.18 6.61
C LEU A 407 -2.83 9.71 6.47
N LEU A 408 -2.02 8.81 7.03
CA LEU A 408 -2.20 7.36 6.96
C LEU A 408 -3.55 6.93 7.56
N ALA A 409 -3.94 7.51 8.70
CA ALA A 409 -5.19 7.17 9.38
C ALA A 409 -6.47 7.40 8.53
N ARG A 410 -6.41 8.33 7.57
CA ARG A 410 -7.54 8.80 6.74
C ARG A 410 -7.59 8.19 5.33
N ARG A 411 -6.49 7.58 4.89
CA ARG A 411 -6.34 7.03 3.53
C ARG A 411 -7.41 5.97 3.24
N PRO A 412 -8.10 5.98 2.07
CA PRO A 412 -9.12 4.99 1.68
C PRO A 412 -8.56 3.60 1.32
N GLU A 413 -7.25 3.50 1.11
CA GLU A 413 -6.59 2.26 0.68
C GLU A 413 -6.54 1.20 1.78
N PHE A 414 -6.29 -0.05 1.38
CA PHE A 414 -6.26 -1.20 2.28
C PHE A 414 -4.97 -1.22 3.13
N PHE A 415 -3.87 -0.76 2.53
CA PHE A 415 -2.53 -0.85 3.09
C PHE A 415 -1.65 0.29 2.56
N ALA A 416 -0.62 0.62 3.32
CA ALA A 416 0.40 1.61 2.97
C ALA A 416 1.77 0.97 2.73
N ASN A 417 2.52 1.56 1.81
CA ASN A 417 3.90 1.22 1.47
C ASN A 417 4.70 2.56 1.39
N LYS A 418 5.75 2.80 2.19
CA LYS A 418 6.55 1.85 2.99
C LYS A 418 6.75 2.28 4.44
N PHE A 419 6.98 1.30 5.31
CA PHE A 419 7.52 1.47 6.65
C PHE A 419 8.83 0.71 6.78
N HIS A 420 9.73 1.21 7.63
CA HIS A 420 11.00 0.58 7.94
C HIS A 420 11.14 0.46 9.46
N PHE A 421 11.30 -0.75 9.98
CA PHE A 421 11.44 -0.97 11.42
C PHE A 421 12.64 -0.27 12.07
N ASP A 422 13.69 0.00 11.28
CA ASP A 422 14.90 0.71 11.69
C ASP A 422 14.82 2.24 11.53
N TYR A 423 13.68 2.78 11.09
CA TYR A 423 13.48 4.22 10.90
C TYR A 423 12.14 4.67 11.46
N GLN A 424 12.18 5.54 12.48
CA GLN A 424 10.99 6.05 13.18
C GLN A 424 9.95 4.95 13.46
N ARG A 425 10.41 3.84 14.07
CA ARG A 425 9.63 2.63 14.36
C ARG A 425 8.29 2.93 15.04
N GLN A 426 8.23 4.01 15.81
CA GLN A 426 7.03 4.50 16.48
C GLN A 426 5.88 4.76 15.51
N ALA A 427 6.13 5.17 14.27
CA ALA A 427 5.09 5.30 13.24
C ALA A 427 4.42 3.94 12.98
N LEU A 428 5.22 2.89 12.79
CA LEU A 428 4.70 1.52 12.61
C LEU A 428 3.96 1.02 13.86
N LEU A 429 4.50 1.28 15.06
CA LEU A 429 3.88 0.85 16.32
C LEU A 429 2.56 1.58 16.60
N CYS A 430 2.47 2.87 16.31
CA CYS A 430 1.25 3.64 16.46
C CYS A 430 0.19 3.27 15.42
N MET A 431 0.58 2.92 14.19
CA MET A 431 -0.35 2.32 13.24
C MET A 431 -0.88 0.96 13.73
N ASN A 432 -0.02 0.12 14.34
CA ASN A 432 -0.46 -1.15 14.94
C ASN A 432 -1.47 -0.92 16.09
N GLU A 433 -1.19 0.04 16.97
CA GLU A 433 -2.14 0.45 18.02
C GLU A 433 -3.47 0.95 17.44
N LEU A 434 -3.43 1.79 16.39
CA LEU A 434 -4.64 2.28 15.72
C LEU A 434 -5.49 1.13 15.17
N ILE A 435 -4.89 0.19 14.43
CA ILE A 435 -5.61 -0.94 13.82
C ILE A 435 -6.18 -1.88 14.89
N TYR A 436 -5.43 -2.14 15.97
CA TYR A 436 -5.92 -2.94 17.09
C TYR A 436 -7.12 -2.28 17.78
N ASN A 437 -7.02 -0.99 18.09
CA ASN A 437 -8.09 -0.25 18.77
C ASN A 437 -9.35 -0.13 17.88
N ARG A 438 -9.19 0.11 16.57
CA ARG A 438 -10.32 0.08 15.62
C ARG A 438 -11.01 -1.27 15.61
N THR A 439 -10.24 -2.36 15.52
CA THR A 439 -10.78 -3.73 15.58
C THR A 439 -11.58 -3.97 16.87
N ARG A 440 -11.03 -3.56 18.02
CA ARG A 440 -11.71 -3.67 19.32
C ARG A 440 -13.02 -2.89 19.33
N ASP A 441 -13.00 -1.65 18.83
CA ASP A 441 -14.16 -0.75 18.90
C ASP A 441 -15.24 -1.10 17.86
N GLU A 442 -14.86 -1.68 16.71
CA GLU A 442 -15.78 -2.33 15.77
C GLU A 442 -16.47 -3.53 16.43
N TYR A 443 -15.70 -4.42 17.06
CA TYR A 443 -16.24 -5.56 17.80
C TYR A 443 -17.17 -5.14 18.94
N ALA A 444 -16.82 -4.06 19.65
CA ALA A 444 -17.64 -3.47 20.70
C ALA A 444 -18.82 -2.62 20.17
N GLN A 445 -19.01 -2.53 18.85
CA GLN A 445 -20.06 -1.74 18.18
C GLN A 445 -20.05 -0.25 18.55
N ARG A 446 -18.86 0.31 18.77
CA ARG A 446 -18.64 1.74 19.01
C ARG A 446 -18.25 2.50 17.73
N LEU A 447 -17.68 1.77 16.77
CA LEU A 447 -17.33 2.28 15.45
C LEU A 447 -18.17 1.56 14.40
N ASP A 448 -18.84 2.35 13.55
CA ASP A 448 -19.50 1.86 12.34
C ASP A 448 -18.76 2.31 11.09
N PHE A 449 -18.51 1.37 10.19
CA PHE A 449 -17.71 1.58 8.99
C PHE A 449 -18.59 2.02 7.81
N ASP A 450 -18.34 3.23 7.31
CA ASP A 450 -19.04 3.81 6.17
C ASP A 450 -18.54 3.21 4.84
N THR A 451 -19.39 2.37 4.27
CA THR A 451 -19.14 1.67 3.02
C THR A 451 -19.48 2.46 1.75
N GLN A 452 -20.05 3.66 1.85
CA GLN A 452 -20.61 4.39 0.70
C GLN A 452 -19.56 4.74 -0.35
N TYR A 453 -18.37 5.18 0.08
CA TYR A 453 -17.25 5.44 -0.82
C TYR A 453 -16.94 4.21 -1.68
N TYR A 454 -16.85 3.02 -1.06
CA TYR A 454 -16.52 1.78 -1.76
C TYR A 454 -17.65 1.30 -2.69
N LYS A 455 -18.92 1.52 -2.31
CA LYS A 455 -20.10 1.21 -3.15
C LYS A 455 -20.18 2.07 -4.42
N SER A 456 -19.59 3.27 -4.40
CA SER A 456 -19.56 4.18 -5.55
C SER A 456 -18.46 3.88 -6.58
N LEU A 457 -17.53 2.96 -6.28
CA LEU A 457 -16.37 2.69 -7.12
C LEU A 457 -16.78 2.06 -8.46
N LYS A 458 -16.23 2.58 -9.55
CA LYS A 458 -16.59 2.12 -10.90
C LYS A 458 -16.20 0.67 -11.18
N HIS A 459 -15.09 0.19 -10.63
CA HIS A 459 -14.63 -1.19 -10.83
C HIS A 459 -15.44 -2.24 -10.08
N VAL A 460 -16.35 -1.83 -9.20
CA VAL A 460 -17.28 -2.75 -8.53
C VAL A 460 -18.44 -3.17 -9.42
N LYS A 461 -18.80 -2.37 -10.43
CA LYS A 461 -19.98 -2.62 -11.28
C LYS A 461 -19.65 -3.01 -12.72
N ASN A 462 -18.43 -2.73 -13.19
CA ASN A 462 -18.06 -2.84 -14.60
C ASN A 462 -16.98 -3.90 -14.84
N ILE A 463 -17.32 -5.17 -14.61
CA ILE A 463 -16.40 -6.31 -14.73
C ILE A 463 -16.89 -7.39 -15.68
N VAL A 464 -15.95 -8.23 -16.13
CA VAL A 464 -16.18 -9.50 -16.85
C VAL A 464 -16.76 -10.56 -15.93
#